data_AF-A0A1H6AZJ9-F1
#
_entry.id   AF-A0A1H6AZJ9-F1
#
_cell.length_a   1.000
_cell.length_b   1.000
_cell.length_c   1.000
_cell.angle_alpha   90.00
_cell.angle_beta   90.00
_cell.angle_gamma   90.00
#
_symmetry.space_group_name_H-M   'P 1'
#
loop_
_entity.id
_entity.type
_entity.pdbx_description
1 polymer ?
#
loop_
_entity_poly.entity_id
_entity_poly.type
_entity_poly.pdbx_seq_one_letter_code
_entity_poly.pdbx_strand_id
1 'polypeptide(L)' 'MAALATNHKNNETELYVIHPLDDVQEQKRSSEGLGLIELSPTVRWSLRVLRVYLIAMTGVLLYRVGEVAQLFGHHAR' A
#
# COMPACT_ATOMS: atom_id res chain seq x y z
N MET A 1 37.89 -26.70 -36.73
CA MET A 1 39.11 -26.00 -36.27
C MET A 1 38.65 -24.63 -35.80
N ALA A 2 38.92 -24.07 -34.63
CA ALA A 2 39.58 -24.49 -33.41
C ALA A 2 38.91 -23.68 -32.28
N ALA A 3 39.04 -24.17 -31.05
CA ALA A 3 38.37 -23.69 -29.86
C ALA A 3 38.62 -22.20 -29.51
N LEU A 4 37.66 -21.59 -28.83
CA LEU A 4 37.98 -20.64 -27.76
C LEU A 4 36.93 -20.76 -26.64
N ALA A 5 37.20 -21.70 -25.74
CA ALA A 5 36.58 -21.74 -24.44
C ALA A 5 37.06 -20.51 -23.65
N THR A 6 36.20 -19.53 -23.43
CA THR A 6 36.46 -18.50 -22.43
C THR A 6 35.98 -19.03 -21.08
N ASN A 7 36.94 -19.58 -20.34
CA ASN A 7 36.81 -19.78 -18.91
C ASN A 7 36.81 -18.38 -18.26
N HIS A 8 35.64 -17.92 -17.83
CA HIS A 8 35.53 -16.79 -16.91
C HIS A 8 34.83 -17.28 -15.63
N LYS A 9 35.61 -17.86 -14.72
CA LYS A 9 35.40 -17.58 -13.29
C LYS A 9 35.66 -16.08 -13.15
N ASN A 10 34.73 -15.27 -12.62
CA ASN A 10 34.68 -14.93 -11.20
C ASN A 10 33.27 -14.48 -10.80
N ASN A 11 32.91 -14.77 -9.55
CA ASN A 11 31.62 -14.52 -8.93
C ASN A 11 31.36 -13.03 -8.69
N GLU A 12 30.95 -12.29 -9.71
CA GLU A 12 30.37 -10.97 -9.54
C GLU A 12 28.92 -11.03 -10.02
N THR A 13 27.99 -10.78 -9.10
CA THR A 13 26.56 -10.75 -9.43
C THR A 13 26.32 -9.46 -10.21
N GLU A 14 26.52 -9.49 -11.53
CA GLU A 14 26.23 -8.38 -12.41
C GLU A 14 24.72 -8.13 -12.40
N LEU A 15 24.29 -7.14 -11.61
CA LEU A 15 22.88 -6.78 -11.49
C LEU A 15 22.49 -5.98 -12.73
N TYR A 16 21.78 -6.63 -13.67
CA TYR A 16 21.19 -5.96 -14.83
C TYR A 16 20.01 -5.10 -14.38
N VAL A 17 20.14 -3.78 -14.54
CA VAL A 17 19.06 -2.83 -14.30
C VAL A 17 18.13 -2.85 -15.52
N ILE A 18 16.91 -3.36 -15.33
CA ILE A 18 15.90 -3.37 -16.40
C ILE A 18 15.50 -1.93 -16.71
N HIS A 19 15.76 -1.49 -17.95
CA HIS A 19 15.33 -0.17 -18.43
C HIS A 19 13.82 -0.17 -18.68
N PRO A 20 13.08 0.95 -18.48
CA PRO A 20 11.65 1.02 -18.77
C PRO A 20 11.25 0.69 -20.22
N LEU A 21 12.19 0.79 -21.16
CA LEU A 21 11.99 0.39 -22.56
C LEU A 21 12.08 -1.13 -22.76
N ASP A 22 12.77 -1.82 -21.85
CA ASP A 22 12.94 -3.29 -21.83
C ASP A 22 12.00 -3.94 -20.81
N ASP A 23 10.97 -3.21 -20.37
CA ASP A 23 10.05 -3.70 -19.36
C ASP A 23 9.23 -4.87 -19.91
N VAL A 24 9.49 -6.04 -19.36
CA VAL A 24 8.79 -7.28 -19.71
C VAL A 24 7.57 -7.39 -18.79
N GLN A 25 6.47 -7.99 -19.27
CA GLN A 25 5.28 -8.12 -18.42
C GLN A 25 5.60 -8.79 -17.08
N GLU A 26 5.33 -8.08 -15.99
CA GLU A 26 5.55 -8.58 -14.63
C GLU A 26 4.70 -9.85 -14.39
N GLN A 27 5.37 -10.97 -14.16
CA GLN A 27 4.67 -12.21 -13.82
C GLN A 27 4.26 -12.20 -12.34
N LYS A 28 2.98 -11.89 -12.10
CA LYS A 28 2.38 -11.94 -10.76
C LYS A 28 2.57 -13.32 -10.15
N ARG A 29 3.29 -13.38 -9.02
CA ARG A 29 3.47 -14.61 -8.25
C ARG A 29 2.18 -14.94 -7.49
N SER A 30 1.92 -16.23 -7.27
CA SER A 30 0.81 -16.68 -6.43
C SER A 30 0.98 -16.11 -5.02
N SER A 31 -0.10 -15.54 -4.48
CA SER A 31 -0.15 -15.08 -3.09
C SER A 31 -0.46 -16.22 -2.11
N GLU A 32 -0.67 -17.45 -2.60
CA GLU A 32 -0.90 -18.61 -1.74
C GLU A 32 0.33 -18.86 -0.85
N GLY A 33 0.14 -18.77 0.47
CA GLY A 33 1.23 -18.90 1.44
C GLY A 33 1.98 -17.60 1.76
N LEU A 34 1.63 -16.47 1.15
CA LEU A 34 2.05 -15.16 1.65
C LEU A 34 1.29 -14.91 2.97
N GLY A 35 1.99 -15.15 4.09
CA GLY A 35 1.46 -14.90 5.42
C GLY A 35 1.05 -13.44 5.64
N LEU A 36 0.46 -13.16 6.80
CA LEU A 36 0.11 -11.79 7.15
C LEU A 36 1.36 -10.89 7.09
N ILE A 37 1.23 -9.75 6.41
CA ILE A 37 2.25 -8.71 6.44
C ILE A 37 2.40 -8.24 7.88
N GLU A 38 3.57 -8.47 8.46
CA GLU A 38 3.88 -8.02 9.81
C GLU A 38 3.98 -6.49 9.83
N LEU A 39 2.97 -5.85 10.42
CA LEU A 39 3.01 -4.43 10.68
C LEU A 39 3.82 -4.15 11.95
N SER A 40 4.74 -3.19 11.87
CA SER A 40 5.41 -2.70 13.07
C SER A 40 4.40 -2.14 14.08
N PRO A 41 4.66 -2.24 15.39
CA PRO A 41 3.73 -1.75 16.42
C PRO A 41 3.33 -0.29 16.23
N THR A 42 4.27 0.55 15.77
CA THR A 42 4.03 1.96 15.47
C THR A 42 3.02 2.15 14.34
N VAL A 43 3.15 1.38 13.24
CA VAL A 43 2.18 1.42 12.13
C VAL A 43 0.81 0.94 12.59
N ARG A 44 0.77 -0.06 13.47
CA ARG A 44 -0.50 -0.55 14.03
C ARG A 44 -1.20 0.54 14.86
N TRP A 45 -0.45 1.33 15.63
CA TRP A 45 -0.99 2.47 16.37
C TRP A 45 -1.43 3.61 15.47
N SER A 46 -0.63 3.98 14.46
CA SER A 46 -1.01 5.05 13.52
C SER A 46 -2.32 4.73 12.80
N LEU A 47 -2.50 3.48 12.37
CA LEU A 47 -3.75 3.03 11.74
C LEU A 47 -4.95 3.05 12.68
N ARG A 48 -4.76 2.74 13.98
CA ARG A 48 -5.83 2.85 14.97
C ARG A 48 -6.24 4.31 15.18
N VAL A 49 -5.28 5.21 15.32
CA VAL A 49 -5.54 6.65 15.48
C VAL A 49 -6.23 7.20 14.23
N LEU A 50 -5.76 6.82 13.05
CA LEU A 50 -6.40 7.19 11.78
C LEU A 50 -7.85 6.71 11.73
N ARG A 51 -8.11 5.46 12.13
CA ARG A 51 -9.49 4.91 12.16
C ARG A 51 -10.39 5.71 13.10
N VAL A 52 -9.91 6.06 14.29
CA VAL A 52 -10.66 6.87 15.26
C VAL A 52 -10.95 8.27 14.69
N TYR A 53 -9.96 8.90 14.07
CA TYR A 53 -10.11 10.19 13.42
C TYR A 53 -11.18 10.15 12.32
N LEU A 54 -11.15 9.13 11.46
CA LEU A 54 -12.16 8.98 10.40
C LEU A 54 -13.56 8.82 10.96
N ILE A 55 -13.74 8.02 12.02
CA ILE A 55 -15.04 7.87 12.69
C ILE A 55 -15.53 9.21 13.26
N ALA A 56 -14.65 9.96 13.93
CA ALA A 56 -14.99 11.27 14.45
C ALA A 56 -15.39 12.25 13.33
N MET A 57 -14.64 12.26 12.22
CA MET A 57 -14.93 13.11 11.07
C MET A 57 -16.27 12.76 10.42
N THR A 58 -16.59 11.47 10.28
CA THR A 58 -17.90 11.02 9.82
C THR A 58 -19.02 11.50 10.76
N GLY A 59 -18.82 11.42 12.08
CA GLY A 59 -19.79 11.94 13.05
C GLY A 59 -20.04 13.45 12.90
N VAL A 60 -18.97 14.24 12.77
CA VAL A 60 -19.07 15.69 12.53
C VAL A 60 -19.80 15.99 11.23
N LEU A 61 -19.50 15.25 10.15
CA LEU A 61 -20.17 15.41 8.87
C LEU A 61 -21.66 15.12 8.99
N LEU A 62 -22.06 14.02 9.64
CA LEU A 62 -23.46 13.67 9.84
C LEU A 62 -24.20 14.72 10.67
N TYR A 63 -23.57 15.24 11.72
CA TYR A 63 -24.13 16.34 12.51
C TYR A 63 -24.39 17.58 11.65
N ARG A 64 -23.38 18.01 10.87
CA ARG A 64 -23.51 19.17 9.98
C ARG A 64 -24.57 18.97 8.89
N VAL A 65 -24.62 17.79 8.29
CA VAL A 65 -25.64 17.47 7.28
C VAL A 65 -27.02 17.49 7.91
N GLY A 66 -27.21 16.92 9.11
CA GLY A 66 -28.49 16.98 9.82
C GLY A 66 -28.91 18.39 10.23
N GLU A 67 -27.94 19.22 10.65
CA GLU A 67 -28.15 20.65 10.93
C GLU A 67 -28.66 21.40 9.68
N VAL A 68 -27.99 21.23 8.54
CA VAL A 68 -28.40 21.84 7.26
C VAL A 68 -29.73 21.31 6.74
N ALA A 69 -29.99 20.01 6.95
CA ALA A 69 -31.27 19.38 6.61
C ALA A 69 -32.42 19.80 7.55
N GLN A 70 -32.17 20.68 8.52
CA GLN A 70 -33.12 21.12 9.54
C GLN A 70 -33.70 19.97 10.38
N LEU A 71 -33.01 18.82 10.43
CA LEU A 71 -33.44 17.64 11.21
C LEU A 71 -33.54 17.95 12.71
N PHE A 72 -32.76 18.93 13.18
CA PHE A 72 -32.74 19.41 14.57
C PHE A 72 -33.53 20.72 14.77
N GLY A 73 -34.27 21.18 13.75
CA GLY A 73 -34.86 22.53 13.67
C GLY A 73 -36.29 22.72 14.20
N HIS A 74 -36.73 21.97 15.22
CA HIS A 74 -38.08 22.19 15.80
C HIS A 74 -38.15 22.30 17.33
N HIS A 75 -37.03 22.48 18.04
CA HIS A 75 -37.01 22.59 19.52
C HIS A 75 -36.40 23.91 20.05
N ALA A 76 -36.25 24.92 19.20
CA ALA A 76 -35.88 26.26 19.61
C ALA A 76 -37.00 27.25 19.25
N ARG A 77 -38.09 27.21 20.02
CA ARG A 77 -39.00 28.34 20.20
C ARG A 77 -39.44 28.39 21.66
#